data_AF-A0A660L6S8-F1
#
_entry.id   AF-A0A660L6S8-F1
#
_cell.length_a   1.000
_cell.length_b   1.000
_cell.length_c   1.000
_cell.angle_alpha   90.00
_cell.angle_beta   90.00
_cell.angle_gamma   90.00
#
_symmetry.space_group_name_H-M   'P 1'
#
loop_
_entity.id
_entity.type
_entity.pdbx_description
1 polymer ?
#
loop_
_entity_poly.entity_id
_entity_poly.type
_entity_poly.pdbx_seq_one_letter_code
_entity_poly.pdbx_strand_id
1 'polypeptide(L)'
;MKVFRGLLAAVTIVMVLFNFHGFALAASKSGGKTSMENAFYAIDNRSFLMLVREAEKFKKENPEANYQDFFRYIDRTSRKNPGDVVAQGYYDIYKGLTDAEKQLFWENPWKAYKAYLAARDAIGETTRRFGYSGHNDCTDAFRHAYWNALMVKRIDLDWAIRWATAHEQNPNQPEIEKQMDLYNNAKGREIAVNNPSASEPQLADKVDAARRSGVLVRISGNQLVPCR
;
A
#
# COMPACT_ATOMS: atom_id res chain seq x y z
N MET A 1 -43.93 23.76 10.82
CA MET A 1 -42.88 23.79 11.86
C MET A 1 -41.86 22.71 11.51
N LYS A 2 -40.69 23.11 10.96
CA LYS A 2 -39.34 22.82 11.50
C LYS A 2 -38.88 21.35 11.38
N VAL A 3 -37.73 20.96 10.81
CA VAL A 3 -36.58 21.62 10.17
C VAL A 3 -35.83 20.53 9.36
N PHE A 4 -35.30 20.91 8.20
CA PHE A 4 -34.29 20.22 7.38
C PHE A 4 -32.92 20.14 8.10
N ARG A 5 -32.31 18.95 8.23
CA ARG A 5 -30.85 18.71 8.32
C ARG A 5 -30.62 17.28 7.81
N GLY A 6 -30.16 17.05 6.58
CA GLY A 6 -28.82 17.39 6.11
C GLY A 6 -27.88 16.22 6.39
N LEU A 7 -28.06 15.09 5.70
CA LEU A 7 -27.10 13.98 5.74
C LEU A 7 -25.99 14.32 4.74
N LEU A 8 -24.85 14.79 5.23
CA LEU A 8 -23.62 14.92 4.45
C LEU A 8 -23.24 13.52 3.95
N ALA A 9 -23.25 13.34 2.63
CA ALA A 9 -22.54 12.27 1.96
C ALA A 9 -21.03 12.54 2.08
N ALA A 10 -20.40 12.02 3.14
CA ALA A 10 -18.95 11.94 3.21
C ALA A 10 -18.53 10.65 2.50
N VAL A 11 -18.21 10.76 1.21
CA VAL A 11 -17.55 9.72 0.44
C VAL A 11 -16.11 9.63 0.94
N THR A 12 -15.89 8.80 1.96
CA THR A 12 -14.53 8.38 2.35
C THR A 12 -14.12 7.31 1.35
N ILE A 13 -13.34 7.68 0.34
CA ILE A 13 -12.68 6.74 -0.55
C ILE A 13 -11.78 5.88 0.33
N VAL A 14 -12.21 4.63 0.54
CA VAL A 14 -11.42 3.60 1.19
C VAL A 14 -10.34 3.21 0.19
N MET A 15 -9.25 3.98 0.17
CA MET A 15 -7.94 3.38 -0.08
C MET A 15 -7.83 2.25 0.92
N VAL A 16 -7.72 1.01 0.43
CA VAL A 16 -7.22 -0.08 1.27
C VAL A 16 -5.69 0.04 1.36
N LEU A 17 -5.25 1.22 1.78
CA LEU A 17 -4.07 1.37 2.56
C LEU A 17 -4.59 1.34 3.99
N PHE A 18 -4.10 0.39 4.77
CA PHE A 18 -4.18 0.36 6.24
C PHE A 18 -4.57 1.73 6.81
N ASN A 19 -5.67 1.80 7.55
CA ASN A 19 -6.19 3.01 8.19
C ASN A 19 -5.10 3.86 8.87
N PHE A 20 -4.39 4.70 8.12
CA PHE A 20 -3.49 5.72 8.65
C PHE A 20 -4.21 7.07 8.79
N HIS A 21 -5.45 7.19 8.31
CA HIS A 21 -6.27 8.39 8.45
C HIS A 21 -7.03 8.49 9.78
N GLY A 22 -7.15 7.40 10.55
CA GLY A 22 -7.96 7.37 11.78
C GLY A 22 -7.29 7.93 13.04
N PHE A 23 -5.95 7.99 13.11
CA PHE A 23 -5.25 8.29 14.38
C PHE A 23 -4.32 9.52 14.36
N ALA A 24 -4.03 10.09 13.19
CA ALA A 24 -3.28 11.35 13.11
C ALA A 24 -4.00 12.52 13.81
N LEU A 25 -5.33 12.46 13.92
CA LEU A 25 -6.15 13.50 14.56
C LEU A 25 -6.17 13.44 16.10
N ALA A 26 -5.98 12.27 16.73
CA ALA A 26 -6.00 12.15 18.19
C ALA A 26 -4.64 12.41 18.84
N ALA A 27 -3.53 12.11 18.14
CA ALA A 27 -2.17 12.19 18.70
C ALA A 27 -1.45 13.53 18.43
N SER A 28 -2.12 14.53 17.86
CA SER A 28 -1.51 15.86 17.61
C SER A 28 -1.26 16.69 18.87
N LYS A 29 -1.72 16.24 20.05
CA LYS A 29 -1.67 17.00 21.30
C LYS A 29 -0.57 16.60 22.31
N SER A 30 0.24 15.58 22.06
CA SER A 30 1.37 15.26 22.93
C SER A 30 2.56 14.73 22.11
N GLY A 31 3.76 15.28 22.35
CA GLY A 31 4.98 15.03 21.56
C GLY A 31 5.59 13.62 21.70
N GLY A 32 4.79 12.55 21.59
CA GLY A 32 5.19 11.16 21.76
C GLY A 32 4.84 10.24 20.57
N LYS A 33 4.96 10.73 19.33
CA LYS A 33 4.49 10.00 18.12
C LYS A 33 5.30 8.75 17.76
N THR A 34 6.60 8.73 18.01
CA THR A 34 7.51 7.74 17.37
C THR A 34 7.51 6.35 18.00
N SER A 35 7.33 6.20 19.32
CA SER A 35 7.43 4.88 19.97
C SER A 35 6.23 3.97 19.72
N MET A 36 5.03 4.56 19.70
CA MET A 36 3.78 3.83 19.47
C MET A 36 3.62 3.45 18.00
N GLU A 37 3.91 4.37 17.06
CA GLU A 37 3.92 4.07 15.62
C GLU A 37 4.91 2.93 15.32
N ASN A 38 6.11 2.97 15.89
CA ASN A 38 7.10 1.90 15.71
C ASN A 38 6.62 0.55 16.25
N ALA A 39 5.88 0.52 17.36
CA ALA A 39 5.31 -0.71 17.91
C ALA A 39 4.23 -1.29 17.00
N PHE A 40 3.35 -0.46 16.43
CA PHE A 40 2.35 -0.90 15.46
C PHE A 40 3.00 -1.43 14.17
N TYR A 41 4.00 -0.73 13.63
CA TYR A 41 4.75 -1.24 12.47
C TYR A 41 5.40 -2.60 12.75
N ALA A 42 5.95 -2.80 13.95
CA ALA A 42 6.54 -4.09 14.33
C ALA A 42 5.48 -5.21 14.37
N ILE A 43 4.27 -4.91 14.85
CA ILE A 43 3.14 -5.84 14.87
C ILE A 43 2.70 -6.17 13.44
N ASP A 44 2.47 -5.18 12.58
CA ASP A 44 1.99 -5.43 11.21
C ASP A 44 3.02 -6.21 10.37
N ASN A 45 4.31 -5.89 10.50
CA ASN A 45 5.38 -6.67 9.86
C ASN A 45 5.36 -8.13 10.32
N ARG A 46 5.15 -8.36 11.62
CA ARG A 46 5.07 -9.70 12.20
C ARG A 46 3.81 -10.41 11.70
N SER A 47 2.68 -9.72 11.63
CA SER A 47 1.41 -10.23 11.11
C SER A 47 1.54 -10.63 9.64
N PHE A 48 2.10 -9.79 8.77
CA PHE A 48 2.31 -10.15 7.36
C PHE A 48 3.30 -11.32 7.22
N LEU A 49 4.38 -11.34 8.00
CA LEU A 49 5.31 -12.47 8.01
C LEU A 49 4.63 -13.77 8.45
N MET A 50 3.75 -13.70 9.45
CA MET A 50 2.94 -14.86 9.87
C MET A 50 1.94 -15.27 8.78
N LEU A 51 1.32 -14.32 8.08
CA LEU A 51 0.46 -14.59 6.93
C LEU A 51 1.18 -15.43 5.87
N VAL A 52 2.42 -15.05 5.54
CA VAL A 52 3.29 -15.77 4.60
C VAL A 52 3.52 -17.20 5.06
N ARG A 53 3.90 -17.38 6.33
CA ARG A 53 4.17 -18.71 6.90
C ARG A 53 2.93 -19.60 6.93
N GLU A 54 1.78 -19.05 7.28
CA GLU A 54 0.51 -19.77 7.26
C GLU A 54 0.12 -20.15 5.82
N ALA A 55 0.37 -19.28 4.84
CA ALA A 55 0.13 -19.59 3.43
C ALA A 55 1.03 -20.74 2.92
N GLU A 56 2.33 -20.72 3.24
CA GLU A 56 3.26 -21.80 2.88
C GLU A 56 2.87 -23.13 3.52
N LYS A 57 2.53 -23.11 4.81
CA LYS A 57 2.05 -24.28 5.53
C LYS A 57 0.76 -24.82 4.90
N PHE A 58 -0.23 -23.96 4.68
CA PHE A 58 -1.51 -24.35 4.12
C PHE A 58 -1.37 -24.94 2.71
N LYS A 59 -0.53 -24.35 1.85
CA LYS A 59 -0.18 -24.90 0.53
C LYS A 59 0.41 -26.30 0.60
N LYS A 60 1.34 -26.52 1.53
CA LYS A 60 1.98 -27.83 1.72
C LYS A 60 0.98 -28.89 2.15
N GLU A 61 0.01 -28.52 2.99
CA GLU A 61 -1.03 -29.41 3.50
C GLU A 61 -2.18 -29.61 2.50
N ASN A 62 -2.37 -28.68 1.56
CA ASN A 62 -3.49 -28.66 0.61
C ASN A 62 -3.00 -28.29 -0.80
N PRO A 63 -2.32 -29.20 -1.52
CA PRO A 63 -1.67 -28.88 -2.80
C PRO A 63 -2.64 -28.45 -3.91
N GLU A 64 -3.90 -28.91 -3.86
CA GLU A 64 -4.96 -28.56 -4.82
C GLU A 64 -5.76 -27.31 -4.43
N ALA A 65 -5.43 -26.68 -3.30
CA ALA A 65 -6.14 -25.51 -2.83
C ALA A 65 -5.86 -24.28 -3.70
N ASN A 66 -6.80 -23.33 -3.66
CA ASN A 66 -6.64 -22.01 -4.27
C ASN A 66 -6.68 -20.89 -3.22
N TYR A 67 -6.52 -19.65 -3.67
CA TYR A 67 -6.50 -18.46 -2.80
C TYR A 67 -7.81 -18.24 -2.02
N GLN A 68 -8.95 -18.73 -2.51
CA GLN A 68 -10.24 -18.66 -1.83
C GLN A 68 -10.34 -19.68 -0.70
N ASP A 69 -9.78 -20.88 -0.90
CA ASP A 69 -9.65 -21.89 0.17
C ASP A 69 -8.80 -21.38 1.32
N PHE A 70 -7.67 -20.73 0.98
CA PHE A 70 -6.82 -20.09 1.97
C PHE A 70 -7.54 -18.95 2.70
N PHE A 71 -8.32 -18.13 1.98
CA PHE A 71 -9.12 -17.08 2.61
C PHE A 71 -10.11 -17.63 3.64
N ARG A 72 -10.85 -18.70 3.28
CA ARG A 72 -11.78 -19.38 4.21
C ARG A 72 -11.04 -19.98 5.41
N TYR A 73 -9.83 -20.48 5.19
CA TYR A 73 -8.98 -20.99 6.26
C TYR A 73 -8.60 -19.89 7.26
N ILE A 74 -8.05 -18.77 6.81
CA ILE A 74 -7.61 -17.68 7.70
C ILE A 74 -8.77 -16.99 8.42
N ASP A 75 -9.92 -16.80 7.76
CA ASP A 75 -11.14 -16.24 8.38
C ASP A 75 -11.66 -17.12 9.52
N ARG A 76 -11.67 -18.43 9.33
CA ARG A 76 -12.06 -19.38 10.38
C ARG A 76 -11.06 -19.38 11.53
N THR A 77 -9.76 -19.31 11.23
CA THR A 77 -8.70 -19.30 12.26
C THR A 77 -8.73 -18.01 13.08
N SER A 78 -8.93 -16.85 12.45
CA SER A 78 -9.05 -15.57 13.18
C SER A 78 -10.27 -15.56 14.09
N ARG A 79 -11.43 -16.05 13.62
CA ARG A 79 -12.65 -16.14 14.46
C ARG A 79 -12.51 -17.06 15.67
N LYS A 80 -11.70 -18.12 15.57
CA LYS A 80 -11.43 -19.03 16.69
C LYS A 80 -10.51 -18.41 17.76
N ASN A 81 -9.71 -17.41 17.39
CA ASN A 81 -8.73 -16.77 18.27
C ASN A 81 -8.92 -15.24 18.31
N PRO A 82 -10.07 -14.74 18.82
CA PRO A 82 -10.38 -13.31 18.79
C PRO A 82 -9.41 -12.43 19.61
N GLY A 83 -8.69 -13.01 20.58
CA GLY A 83 -7.70 -12.31 21.40
C GLY A 83 -6.26 -12.33 20.87
N ASP A 84 -5.99 -13.08 19.79
CA ASP A 84 -4.66 -13.11 19.19
C ASP A 84 -4.50 -11.96 18.19
N VAL A 85 -3.84 -10.91 18.63
CA VAL A 85 -3.59 -9.68 17.85
C VAL A 85 -2.83 -9.93 16.55
N VAL A 86 -1.93 -10.92 16.52
CA VAL A 86 -1.19 -11.27 15.30
C VAL A 86 -2.10 -12.04 14.33
N ALA A 87 -2.95 -12.91 14.86
CA ALA A 87 -3.93 -13.65 14.06
C ALA A 87 -5.00 -12.75 13.45
N GLN A 88 -5.50 -11.78 14.21
CA GLN A 88 -6.37 -10.74 13.68
C GLN A 88 -5.63 -9.89 12.64
N GLY A 89 -4.38 -9.47 12.94
CA GLY A 89 -3.58 -8.65 12.05
C GLY A 89 -3.38 -9.27 10.66
N TYR A 90 -3.02 -10.55 10.56
CA TYR A 90 -2.86 -11.16 9.24
C TYR A 90 -4.19 -11.33 8.49
N TYR A 91 -5.29 -11.58 9.20
CA TYR A 91 -6.61 -11.65 8.59
C TYR A 91 -7.01 -10.29 8.01
N ASP A 92 -6.81 -9.21 8.77
CA ASP A 92 -7.09 -7.84 8.32
C ASP A 92 -6.23 -7.45 7.12
N ILE A 93 -4.93 -7.78 7.16
CA ILE A 93 -4.01 -7.62 6.01
C ILE A 93 -4.57 -8.32 4.78
N TYR A 94 -4.85 -9.62 4.87
CA TYR A 94 -5.28 -10.41 3.69
C TYR A 94 -6.67 -10.01 3.18
N LYS A 95 -7.59 -9.67 4.09
CA LYS A 95 -8.92 -9.17 3.75
C LYS A 95 -8.85 -7.86 2.97
N GLY A 96 -7.86 -7.01 3.30
CA GLY A 96 -7.66 -5.73 2.64
C GLY A 96 -7.13 -5.84 1.21
N LEU A 97 -6.48 -6.95 0.85
CA LEU A 97 -6.00 -7.15 -0.51
C LEU A 97 -7.17 -7.15 -1.52
N THR A 98 -6.93 -6.59 -2.71
CA THR A 98 -7.83 -6.79 -3.85
C THR A 98 -7.86 -8.27 -4.23
N ASP A 99 -8.88 -8.71 -4.97
CA ASP A 99 -8.93 -10.12 -5.39
C ASP A 99 -7.77 -10.49 -6.32
N ALA A 100 -7.28 -9.56 -7.14
CA ALA A 100 -6.07 -9.76 -7.94
C ALA A 100 -4.81 -9.82 -7.07
N GLU A 101 -4.70 -9.00 -6.02
CA GLU A 101 -3.60 -9.09 -5.06
C GLU A 101 -3.63 -10.42 -4.28
N LYS A 102 -4.81 -10.95 -3.93
CA LYS A 102 -4.94 -12.27 -3.29
C LYS A 102 -4.47 -13.39 -4.20
N GLN A 103 -4.76 -13.32 -5.49
CA GLN A 103 -4.25 -14.27 -6.48
C GLN A 103 -2.73 -14.22 -6.57
N LEU A 104 -2.14 -13.01 -6.65
CA LEU A 104 -0.69 -12.85 -6.66
C LEU A 104 -0.04 -13.27 -5.34
N PHE A 105 -0.64 -12.95 -4.20
CA PHE A 105 -0.19 -13.42 -2.90
C PHE A 105 -0.18 -14.95 -2.87
N TRP A 106 -1.24 -15.60 -3.36
CA TRP A 106 -1.28 -17.05 -3.49
C TRP A 106 -0.26 -17.59 -4.48
N GLU A 107 0.14 -16.86 -5.53
CA GLU A 107 1.26 -17.27 -6.38
C GLU A 107 2.58 -17.24 -5.60
N ASN A 108 2.90 -16.12 -4.95
CA ASN A 108 4.15 -15.94 -4.22
C ASN A 108 4.00 -15.05 -2.97
N PRO A 109 3.77 -15.65 -1.79
CA PRO A 109 3.57 -14.90 -0.54
C PRO A 109 4.78 -14.04 -0.15
N TRP A 110 6.00 -14.51 -0.43
CA TRP A 110 7.22 -13.77 -0.10
C TRP A 110 7.42 -12.54 -0.97
N LYS A 111 7.11 -12.60 -2.27
CA LYS A 111 7.14 -11.42 -3.13
C LYS A 111 6.06 -10.40 -2.72
N ALA A 112 4.87 -10.86 -2.31
CA ALA A 112 3.84 -10.00 -1.74
C ALA A 112 4.32 -9.28 -0.45
N TYR A 113 4.98 -10.01 0.45
CA TYR A 113 5.57 -9.42 1.66
C TYR A 113 6.66 -8.40 1.34
N LYS A 114 7.53 -8.67 0.37
CA LYS A 114 8.53 -7.69 -0.10
C LYS A 114 7.88 -6.44 -0.69
N ALA A 115 6.78 -6.58 -1.43
CA ALA A 115 6.02 -5.46 -1.98
C ALA A 115 5.36 -4.61 -0.87
N TYR A 116 4.85 -5.26 0.18
CA TYR A 116 4.36 -4.60 1.40
C TYR A 116 5.46 -3.81 2.12
N LEU A 117 6.64 -4.42 2.32
CA LEU A 117 7.79 -3.72 2.92
C LEU A 117 8.25 -2.52 2.06
N ALA A 118 8.22 -2.66 0.73
CA ALA A 118 8.50 -1.56 -0.19
C ALA A 118 7.48 -0.41 -0.05
N ALA A 119 6.19 -0.71 0.08
CA ALA A 119 5.15 0.31 0.26
C ALA A 119 5.36 1.08 1.57
N ARG A 120 5.64 0.35 2.65
CA ARG A 120 5.95 0.93 3.97
C ARG A 120 7.15 1.87 3.91
N ASP A 121 8.24 1.44 3.29
CA ASP A 121 9.45 2.26 3.19
C ASP A 121 9.22 3.47 2.28
N ALA A 122 8.37 3.36 1.25
CA ALA A 122 7.97 4.49 0.43
C ALA A 122 7.14 5.53 1.21
N ILE A 123 6.20 5.10 2.06
CA ILE A 123 5.47 5.98 2.98
C ILE A 123 6.41 6.68 3.96
N GLY A 124 7.35 5.92 4.55
CA GLY A 124 8.35 6.44 5.47
C GLY A 124 9.23 7.51 4.81
N GLU A 125 9.71 7.23 3.59
CA GLU A 125 10.52 8.19 2.84
C GLU A 125 9.74 9.43 2.40
N THR A 126 8.47 9.25 2.00
CA THR A 126 7.57 10.37 1.66
C THR A 126 7.39 11.29 2.87
N THR A 127 7.04 10.71 4.02
CA THR A 127 6.86 11.47 5.27
C THR A 127 8.16 12.13 5.71
N ARG A 128 9.30 11.45 5.59
CA ARG A 128 10.62 12.00 5.93
C ARG A 128 10.99 13.21 5.07
N ARG A 129 10.67 13.18 3.77
CA ARG A 129 11.01 14.26 2.82
C ARG A 129 10.07 15.45 2.90
N PHE A 130 8.77 15.21 3.02
CA PHE A 130 7.74 16.24 2.85
C PHE A 130 7.03 16.61 4.16
N GLY A 131 7.28 15.88 5.25
CA GLY A 131 6.60 16.06 6.53
C GLY A 131 5.18 15.46 6.59
N TYR A 132 4.66 14.97 5.46
CA TYR A 132 3.36 14.32 5.36
C TYR A 132 3.28 13.43 4.12
N SER A 133 2.20 12.66 4.01
CA SER A 133 1.92 11.75 2.90
C SER A 133 0.45 11.92 2.50
N GLY A 134 0.20 12.78 1.51
CA GLY A 134 -1.13 13.20 1.06
C GLY A 134 -1.83 12.21 0.12
N HIS A 135 -3.05 12.57 -0.26
CA HIS A 135 -3.90 11.88 -1.24
C HIS A 135 -4.05 12.76 -2.48
N ASN A 136 -3.85 12.18 -3.66
CA ASN A 136 -3.97 12.83 -4.97
C ASN A 136 -3.03 14.03 -5.21
N ASP A 137 -2.02 14.24 -4.37
CA ASP A 137 -1.08 15.35 -4.46
C ASP A 137 0.32 14.91 -4.91
N CYS A 138 1.30 15.83 -4.88
CA CYS A 138 2.65 15.50 -5.32
C CYS A 138 3.44 14.60 -4.36
N THR A 139 3.03 14.51 -3.10
CA THR A 139 3.63 13.55 -2.16
C THR A 139 3.07 12.16 -2.41
N ASP A 140 1.81 12.06 -2.84
CA ASP A 140 1.19 10.81 -3.32
C ASP A 140 1.89 10.30 -4.59
N ALA A 141 2.05 11.20 -5.57
CA ALA A 141 2.75 10.88 -6.81
C ALA A 141 4.17 10.35 -6.56
N PHE A 142 4.92 10.98 -5.63
CA PHE A 142 6.23 10.50 -5.19
C PHE A 142 6.14 9.13 -4.54
N ARG A 143 5.19 8.92 -3.62
CA ARG A 143 5.00 7.65 -2.90
C ARG A 143 4.76 6.49 -3.87
N HIS A 144 3.86 6.66 -4.84
CA HIS A 144 3.55 5.65 -5.86
C HIS A 144 4.76 5.32 -6.75
N ALA A 145 5.44 6.36 -7.24
CA ALA A 145 6.64 6.19 -8.06
C ALA A 145 7.77 5.52 -7.27
N TYR A 146 8.02 5.92 -6.03
CA TYR A 146 9.10 5.35 -5.24
C TYR A 146 8.80 3.92 -4.79
N TRP A 147 7.55 3.61 -4.42
CA TRP A 147 7.12 2.24 -4.15
C TRP A 147 7.41 1.31 -5.33
N ASN A 148 7.08 1.74 -6.55
CA ASN A 148 7.34 0.98 -7.76
C ASN A 148 8.84 0.83 -8.07
N ALA A 149 9.64 1.88 -7.83
CA ALA A 149 11.08 1.80 -7.97
C ALA A 149 11.70 0.78 -6.99
N LEU A 150 11.21 0.75 -5.74
CA LEU A 150 11.63 -0.23 -4.73
C LEU A 150 11.24 -1.65 -5.11
N MET A 151 10.02 -1.87 -5.65
CA MET A 151 9.61 -3.20 -6.10
C MET A 151 10.50 -3.74 -7.22
N VAL A 152 10.84 -2.91 -8.21
CA VAL A 152 11.77 -3.30 -9.29
C VAL A 152 13.13 -3.69 -8.71
N LYS A 153 13.66 -2.90 -7.76
CA LYS A 153 14.98 -3.13 -7.17
C LYS A 153 15.03 -4.37 -6.26
N ARG A 154 13.99 -4.61 -5.46
CA ARG A 154 13.97 -5.65 -4.41
C ARG A 154 13.41 -6.99 -4.89
N ILE A 155 12.66 -6.98 -5.99
CA ILE A 155 11.91 -8.12 -6.50
C ILE A 155 12.28 -8.33 -7.97
N ASP A 156 11.52 -7.74 -8.89
CA ASP A 156 11.76 -7.71 -10.33
C ASP A 156 10.71 -6.81 -11.01
N LEU A 157 10.90 -6.51 -12.29
CA LEU A 157 10.01 -5.64 -13.08
C LEU A 157 8.63 -6.26 -13.30
N ASP A 158 8.56 -7.55 -13.61
CA ASP A 158 7.30 -8.25 -13.89
C ASP A 158 6.36 -8.18 -12.67
N TRP A 159 6.89 -8.52 -11.50
CA TRP A 159 6.15 -8.44 -10.25
C TRP A 159 5.70 -7.02 -9.94
N ALA A 160 6.59 -6.03 -10.11
CA ALA A 160 6.24 -4.62 -9.87
C ALA A 160 5.07 -4.15 -10.73
N ILE A 161 5.00 -4.59 -12.01
CA ILE A 161 3.87 -4.30 -12.90
C ILE A 161 2.61 -4.98 -12.38
N ARG A 162 2.65 -6.31 -12.20
CA ARG A 162 1.47 -7.11 -11.85
C ARG A 162 0.89 -6.70 -10.49
N TRP A 163 1.75 -6.53 -9.49
CA TRP A 163 1.33 -6.17 -8.13
C TRP A 163 0.76 -4.75 -8.06
N ALA A 164 1.45 -3.75 -8.63
CA ALA A 164 0.95 -2.38 -8.64
C ALA A 164 -0.37 -2.27 -9.43
N THR A 165 -0.48 -2.94 -10.58
CA THR A 165 -1.73 -2.96 -11.34
C THR A 165 -2.87 -3.65 -10.59
N ALA A 166 -2.60 -4.73 -9.86
CA ALA A 166 -3.58 -5.40 -9.01
C ALA A 166 -4.04 -4.50 -7.84
N HIS A 167 -3.16 -3.65 -7.30
CA HIS A 167 -3.48 -2.67 -6.27
C HIS A 167 -4.53 -1.64 -6.75
N GLU A 168 -4.37 -1.13 -7.99
CA GLU A 168 -5.30 -0.16 -8.60
C GLU A 168 -6.59 -0.79 -9.17
N GLN A 169 -6.92 -2.03 -8.78
CA GLN A 169 -8.17 -2.72 -9.18
C GLN A 169 -9.28 -2.62 -8.13
N ASN A 170 -9.12 -1.76 -7.12
CA ASN A 170 -10.19 -1.49 -6.16
C ASN A 170 -11.42 -0.93 -6.89
N PRO A 171 -12.59 -1.61 -6.84
CA PRO A 171 -13.79 -1.17 -7.56
C PRO A 171 -14.35 0.17 -7.06
N ASN A 172 -13.93 0.63 -5.89
CA ASN A 172 -14.37 1.90 -5.30
C ASN A 172 -13.40 3.06 -5.57
N GLN A 173 -12.27 2.83 -6.25
CA GLN A 173 -11.32 3.87 -6.64
C GLN A 173 -11.90 4.68 -7.81
N PRO A 174 -11.98 6.02 -7.72
CA PRO A 174 -12.34 6.85 -8.86
C PRO A 174 -11.36 6.66 -10.02
N GLU A 175 -11.89 6.63 -11.23
CA GLU A 175 -11.10 6.38 -12.44
C GLU A 175 -9.94 7.38 -12.63
N ILE A 176 -10.12 8.66 -12.24
CA ILE A 176 -9.06 9.67 -12.32
C ILE A 176 -7.90 9.41 -11.32
N GLU A 177 -8.19 8.85 -10.15
CA GLU A 177 -7.17 8.45 -9.16
C GLU A 177 -6.38 7.26 -9.71
N LYS A 178 -7.10 6.24 -10.20
CA LYS A 178 -6.49 5.09 -10.87
C LYS A 178 -5.55 5.48 -12.01
N GLN A 179 -5.95 6.45 -12.84
CA GLN A 179 -5.10 6.96 -13.92
C GLN A 179 -3.82 7.64 -13.39
N MET A 180 -3.94 8.47 -12.35
CA MET A 180 -2.79 9.09 -11.69
C MET A 180 -1.84 8.03 -11.13
N ASP A 181 -2.39 7.07 -10.39
CA ASP A 181 -1.63 6.04 -9.70
C ASP A 181 -0.91 5.13 -10.70
N LEU A 182 -1.61 4.61 -11.70
CA LEU A 182 -1.02 3.80 -12.77
C LEU A 182 0.10 4.54 -13.53
N TYR A 183 -0.08 5.83 -13.81
CA TYR A 183 0.92 6.66 -14.48
C TYR A 183 2.18 6.82 -13.60
N ASN A 184 2.01 7.23 -12.35
CA ASN A 184 3.15 7.45 -11.44
C ASN A 184 3.85 6.13 -11.09
N ASN A 185 3.09 5.04 -10.94
CA ASN A 185 3.61 3.68 -10.79
C ASN A 185 4.54 3.33 -11.97
N ALA A 186 4.12 3.59 -13.21
CA ALA A 186 4.93 3.33 -14.40
C ALA A 186 6.23 4.17 -14.42
N LYS A 187 6.16 5.45 -14.05
CA LYS A 187 7.36 6.32 -13.96
C LYS A 187 8.34 5.84 -12.90
N GLY A 188 7.85 5.34 -11.77
CA GLY A 188 8.68 4.69 -10.76
C GLY A 188 9.49 3.52 -11.30
N ARG A 189 8.81 2.61 -12.03
CA ARG A 189 9.46 1.44 -12.64
C ARG A 189 10.49 1.85 -13.70
N GLU A 190 10.13 2.81 -14.56
CA GLU A 190 11.03 3.36 -15.60
C GLU A 190 12.32 3.92 -14.98
N ILE A 191 12.20 4.69 -13.89
CA ILE A 191 13.36 5.25 -13.18
C ILE A 191 14.26 4.14 -12.64
N ALA A 192 13.71 3.09 -12.04
CA ALA A 192 14.51 1.98 -11.53
C ALA A 192 15.20 1.16 -12.63
N VAL A 193 14.49 0.86 -13.72
CA VAL A 193 15.05 0.14 -14.88
C VAL A 193 16.20 0.92 -15.51
N ASN A 194 16.07 2.24 -15.64
CA ASN A 194 17.11 3.09 -16.20
C ASN A 194 18.30 3.36 -15.25
N ASN A 195 18.20 2.89 -13.99
CA ASN A 195 19.23 3.11 -12.97
C ASN A 195 19.47 1.83 -12.14
N PRO A 196 19.87 0.70 -12.76
CA PRO A 196 19.94 -0.59 -12.09
C PRO A 196 20.93 -0.63 -10.91
N SER A 197 22.00 0.17 -10.98
CA SER A 197 23.02 0.27 -9.93
C SER A 197 22.69 1.28 -8.83
N ALA A 198 21.59 2.05 -8.95
CA ALA A 198 21.24 3.04 -7.95
C ALA A 198 20.84 2.37 -6.63
N SER A 199 21.33 2.92 -5.52
CA SER A 199 20.84 2.58 -4.18
C SER A 199 19.41 3.06 -3.97
N GLU A 200 18.72 2.56 -2.94
CA GLU A 200 17.35 3.01 -2.62
C GLU A 200 17.28 4.53 -2.36
N PRO A 201 18.19 5.16 -1.57
CA PRO A 201 18.24 6.61 -1.46
C PRO A 201 18.46 7.33 -2.80
N GLN A 202 19.32 6.80 -3.68
CA GLN A 202 19.54 7.38 -5.00
C GLN A 202 18.30 7.26 -5.91
N LEU A 203 17.53 6.17 -5.79
CA LEU A 203 16.24 6.05 -6.49
C LEU A 203 15.23 7.06 -5.94
N ALA A 204 15.15 7.23 -4.62
CA ALA A 204 14.30 8.26 -4.02
C ALA A 204 14.66 9.67 -4.51
N ASP A 205 15.95 10.00 -4.61
CA ASP A 205 16.41 11.29 -5.14
C ASP A 205 16.04 11.49 -6.61
N LYS A 206 16.13 10.42 -7.41
CA LYS A 206 15.72 10.45 -8.84
C LYS A 206 14.21 10.60 -8.99
N VAL A 207 13.41 9.94 -8.15
CA VAL A 207 11.95 10.11 -8.13
C VAL A 207 11.57 11.54 -7.72
N ASP A 208 12.21 12.12 -6.71
CA ASP A 208 11.96 13.52 -6.34
C ASP A 208 12.43 14.51 -7.41
N ALA A 209 13.52 14.22 -8.13
CA ALA A 209 13.91 15.01 -9.31
C ALA A 209 12.83 14.96 -10.39
N ALA A 210 12.28 13.78 -10.69
CA ALA A 210 11.17 13.61 -11.63
C ALA A 210 9.89 14.35 -11.18
N ARG A 211 9.60 14.34 -9.87
CA ARG A 211 8.50 15.12 -9.29
C ARG A 211 8.69 16.62 -9.53
N ARG A 212 9.88 17.16 -9.22
CA ARG A 212 10.21 18.59 -9.37
C ARG A 212 10.25 19.06 -10.82
N SER A 213 10.56 18.16 -11.77
CA SER A 213 10.56 18.47 -13.20
C SER A 213 9.18 18.29 -13.86
N GLY A 214 8.12 17.98 -13.10
CA GLY A 214 6.78 17.76 -13.63
C GLY A 214 6.60 16.47 -14.44
N VAL A 215 7.49 15.50 -14.29
CA VAL A 215 7.33 14.18 -14.91
C VAL A 215 6.24 13.39 -14.21
N LEU A 216 6.17 13.48 -12.87
CA LEU A 216 5.07 12.91 -12.09
C LEU A 216 3.86 13.83 -12.12
N VAL A 217 2.66 13.26 -11.97
CA VAL A 217 1.40 13.99 -12.03
C VAL A 217 0.60 13.85 -10.74
N ARG A 218 -0.18 14.87 -10.42
CA ARG A 218 -1.17 14.88 -9.33
C ARG A 218 -2.55 15.19 -9.88
N ILE A 219 -3.59 15.09 -9.07
CA ILE A 219 -4.93 15.51 -9.47
C ILE A 219 -5.16 16.98 -9.06
N SER A 220 -5.71 17.76 -9.98
CA SER A 220 -6.15 19.13 -9.73
C SER A 220 -7.32 19.45 -10.65
N GLY A 221 -8.45 19.91 -10.11
CA GLY A 221 -9.61 20.26 -10.94
C GLY A 221 -10.12 19.12 -11.82
N ASN A 222 -10.10 17.88 -11.30
CA ASN A 222 -10.48 16.66 -12.03
C ASN A 222 -9.62 16.38 -13.28
N GLN A 223 -8.36 16.82 -13.28
CA GLN A 223 -7.38 16.58 -14.34
C GLN A 223 -6.06 16.14 -13.74
N LEU A 224 -5.29 15.36 -14.51
CA LEU A 224 -3.89 15.08 -14.21
C LEU A 224 -3.05 16.30 -14.57
N VAL A 225 -2.35 16.84 -13.58
CA VAL A 225 -1.51 18.03 -13.71
C VAL A 225 -0.09 17.68 -13.25
N PRO A 226 0.97 18.11 -13.98
CA PRO A 226 2.34 17.94 -13.55
C PRO A 226 2.60 18.45 -12.13
N CYS A 227 3.43 17.73 -11.40
CA CYS A 227 3.97 18.20 -10.14
C CYS A 227 4.91 19.40 -10.33
N ARG A 228 4.87 20.32 -9.37
CA ARG A 228 5.77 21.49 -9.29
C ARG A 228 6.23 21.66 -7.86
#